data_AF-A0A1V0AGD3-F1
#
_entry.id   AF-A0A1V0AGD3-F1
#
_cell.length_a   1.000
_cell.length_b   1.000
_cell.length_c   1.000
_cell.angle_alpha   90.00
_cell.angle_beta   90.00
_cell.angle_gamma   90.00
#
_symmetry.space_group_name_H-M   'P 1'
#
loop_
_entity.id
_entity.type
_entity.pdbx_description
1 polymer ?
#
loop_
_entity_poly.entity_id
_entity_poly.type
_entity_poly.pdbx_seq_one_letter_code
_entity_poly.pdbx_strand_id
1 'polypeptide(L)'
;MTYLVTGATGSVGRHVVAYLLEAGHRVRALTRDPGRARLPEGVEVVQGDLGRTETLRPALKGVEGVHLIDAADSAYAPLRNGPEIVEAIRKAGVGKVTLLSGWSPGTLEPAVTGSDLAWTYVQPTEFMANALAWAEPVRESGLIEEPFAATKTAMVHEADIGAVIATALTEDGHEGRSYGLTGPELLDVPAKVRILSEAIGREIAFRELTVDEMRERYRAQGVPEEMIEFQIEVFGNVPEGAYQVTPTVEEVTGRPPRTFARWAAEHAAAFTRSA
;
A
#
# COMPACT_ATOMS: atom_id res chain seq x y z
N MET A 1 -6.66 20.67 -11.81
CA MET A 1 -5.26 20.32 -12.14
C MET A 1 -5.19 18.88 -12.63
N THR A 2 -4.05 18.46 -13.20
CA THR A 2 -3.83 17.07 -13.64
C THR A 2 -2.78 16.42 -12.76
N TYR A 3 -3.03 15.20 -12.28
CA TYR A 3 -2.10 14.46 -11.43
C TYR A 3 -1.71 13.13 -12.06
N LEU A 4 -0.43 12.79 -12.00
CA LEU A 4 0.07 11.50 -12.45
C LEU A 4 0.07 10.51 -11.29
N VAL A 5 -0.57 9.36 -11.47
CA VAL A 5 -0.57 8.27 -10.49
C VAL A 5 0.16 7.07 -11.07
N THR A 6 1.31 6.73 -10.48
CA THR A 6 1.97 5.44 -10.73
C THR A 6 1.35 4.37 -9.86
N GLY A 7 1.43 3.10 -10.27
CA GLY A 7 0.78 2.02 -9.53
C GLY A 7 -0.76 2.14 -9.47
N ALA A 8 -1.38 2.90 -10.38
CA ALA A 8 -2.79 3.26 -10.35
C ALA A 8 -3.78 2.07 -10.30
N THR A 9 -3.36 0.89 -10.76
CA THR A 9 -4.18 -0.35 -10.72
C THR A 9 -3.99 -1.17 -9.44
N GLY A 10 -3.01 -0.80 -8.61
CA GLY A 10 -2.68 -1.47 -7.36
C GLY A 10 -3.76 -1.28 -6.28
N SER A 11 -3.55 -1.89 -5.11
CA SER A 11 -4.46 -1.81 -3.96
C SER A 11 -4.66 -0.36 -3.50
N VAL A 12 -3.58 0.40 -3.34
CA VAL A 12 -3.63 1.82 -2.91
C VAL A 12 -3.90 2.76 -4.08
N GLY A 13 -3.19 2.60 -5.20
CA GLY A 13 -3.25 3.53 -6.32
C GLY A 13 -4.65 3.73 -6.89
N ARG A 14 -5.51 2.70 -6.88
CA ARG A 14 -6.92 2.82 -7.30
C ARG A 14 -7.72 3.79 -6.44
N HIS A 15 -7.42 3.84 -5.13
CA HIS A 15 -8.06 4.77 -4.22
C HIS A 15 -7.52 6.18 -4.43
N VAL A 16 -6.21 6.36 -4.66
CA VAL A 16 -5.64 7.66 -5.05
C VAL A 16 -6.35 8.21 -6.30
N VAL A 17 -6.52 7.38 -7.34
CA VAL A 17 -7.28 7.74 -8.55
C VAL A 17 -8.70 8.16 -8.19
N ALA A 18 -9.42 7.36 -7.40
CA ALA A 18 -10.81 7.66 -7.02
C ALA A 18 -10.94 9.00 -6.27
N TYR A 19 -10.08 9.23 -5.27
CA TYR A 19 -10.10 10.47 -4.49
C TYR A 19 -9.77 11.71 -5.31
N LEU A 20 -8.79 11.63 -6.21
CA LEU A 20 -8.45 12.74 -7.10
C LEU A 20 -9.61 13.07 -8.06
N LEU A 21 -10.29 12.04 -8.59
CA LEU A 21 -11.47 12.25 -9.43
C LEU A 21 -12.64 12.86 -8.64
N GLU A 22 -12.90 12.38 -7.42
CA GLU A 22 -13.94 12.91 -6.53
C GLU A 22 -13.69 14.39 -6.17
N ALA A 23 -12.42 14.77 -6.01
CA ALA A 23 -11.99 16.17 -5.83
C ALA A 23 -12.06 17.03 -7.12
N GLY A 24 -12.54 16.48 -8.24
CA GLY A 24 -12.69 17.19 -9.51
C GLY A 24 -11.39 17.41 -10.27
N HIS A 25 -10.34 16.63 -9.96
CA HIS A 25 -9.07 16.68 -10.69
C HIS A 25 -9.03 15.70 -11.84
N ARG A 26 -8.14 15.99 -12.81
CA ARG A 26 -7.86 15.07 -13.91
C ARG A 26 -6.78 14.10 -13.46
N VAL A 27 -6.97 12.82 -13.74
CA VAL A 27 -6.01 11.78 -13.38
C VAL A 27 -5.39 11.20 -14.64
N ARG A 28 -4.06 11.16 -14.64
CA ARG A 28 -3.28 10.37 -15.59
C ARG A 28 -2.72 9.16 -14.86
N ALA A 29 -3.01 7.96 -15.34
CA ALA A 29 -2.52 6.72 -14.77
C ALA A 29 -1.34 6.18 -15.59
N LEU A 30 -0.18 6.03 -14.96
CA LEU A 30 0.96 5.36 -15.56
C LEU A 30 0.80 3.85 -15.40
N THR A 31 0.85 3.11 -16.50
CA THR A 31 0.84 1.64 -16.49
C THR A 31 1.75 1.06 -17.56
N ARG A 32 2.31 -0.11 -17.30
CA ARG A 32 3.11 -0.85 -18.29
C ARG A 32 2.24 -1.47 -19.38
N ASP A 33 1.00 -1.80 -19.04
CA ASP A 33 0.02 -2.45 -19.92
C ASP A 33 -1.32 -1.68 -19.89
N PRO A 34 -1.53 -0.72 -20.81
CA PRO A 34 -2.77 0.05 -20.90
C PRO A 34 -4.01 -0.81 -21.17
N GLY A 35 -3.89 -1.91 -21.93
CA GLY A 35 -5.03 -2.76 -22.30
C GLY A 35 -5.61 -3.56 -21.13
N ARG A 36 -4.80 -3.78 -20.09
CA ARG A 36 -5.21 -4.45 -18.85
C ARG A 36 -5.61 -3.49 -17.74
N ALA A 37 -5.44 -2.18 -17.93
CA ALA A 37 -5.91 -1.20 -16.95
C ALA A 37 -7.43 -1.26 -16.85
N ARG A 38 -7.93 -1.42 -15.62
CA ARG A 38 -9.36 -1.35 -15.28
C ARG A 38 -9.51 -0.17 -14.34
N LEU A 39 -9.67 1.01 -14.92
CA LEU A 39 -9.75 2.29 -14.21
C LEU A 39 -11.08 2.99 -14.55
N PRO A 40 -11.58 3.87 -13.67
CA PRO A 40 -12.80 4.62 -13.94
C PRO A 40 -12.77 5.40 -15.26
N GLU A 41 -13.94 5.66 -15.82
CA GLU A 41 -14.08 6.54 -16.99
C GLU A 41 -13.52 7.93 -16.67
N GLY A 42 -12.87 8.56 -17.66
CA GLY A 42 -12.25 9.88 -17.51
C GLY A 42 -10.79 9.86 -17.05
N VAL A 43 -10.25 8.70 -16.66
CA VAL A 43 -8.80 8.55 -16.40
C VAL A 43 -8.02 8.46 -17.71
N GLU A 44 -7.00 9.30 -17.86
CA GLU A 44 -6.06 9.23 -18.99
C GLU A 44 -5.04 8.12 -18.72
N VAL A 45 -5.14 7.00 -19.42
CA VAL A 45 -4.17 5.90 -19.28
C VAL A 45 -2.97 6.13 -20.19
N VAL A 46 -1.77 6.19 -19.62
CA VAL A 46 -0.53 6.41 -20.37
C VAL A 46 0.44 5.26 -20.13
N GLN A 47 1.01 4.75 -21.21
CA GLN A 47 2.02 3.71 -21.14
C GLN A 47 3.34 4.27 -20.61
N GLY A 48 3.92 3.61 -19.60
CA GLY A 48 5.27 3.87 -19.14
C GLY A 48 5.66 3.01 -17.95
N ASP A 49 6.90 3.17 -17.51
CA ASP A 49 7.57 2.28 -16.59
C ASP A 49 8.57 3.07 -15.73
N LEU A 50 8.43 3.01 -14.41
CA LEU A 50 9.31 3.71 -13.49
C LEU A 50 10.76 3.24 -13.60
N GLY A 51 11.01 1.97 -13.93
CA GLY A 51 12.35 1.44 -14.16
C GLY A 51 12.97 1.91 -15.48
N ARG A 52 12.22 2.62 -16.33
CA ARG A 52 12.64 3.14 -17.64
C ARG A 52 12.27 4.61 -17.78
N THR A 53 13.09 5.47 -17.19
CA THR A 53 12.85 6.92 -17.06
C THR A 53 12.49 7.62 -18.38
N GLU A 54 13.03 7.17 -19.51
CA GLU A 54 12.73 7.72 -20.83
C GLU A 54 11.24 7.64 -21.21
N THR A 55 10.53 6.66 -20.65
CA THR A 55 9.10 6.46 -20.88
C THR A 55 8.21 7.40 -20.07
N LEU A 56 8.76 8.11 -19.07
CA LEU A 56 7.98 8.98 -18.18
C LEU A 56 7.65 10.34 -18.80
N ARG A 57 8.43 10.79 -19.79
CA ARG A 57 8.30 12.15 -20.36
C ARG A 57 6.89 12.48 -20.89
N PRO A 58 6.21 11.61 -21.66
CA PRO A 58 4.84 11.88 -22.10
C PRO A 58 3.87 11.99 -20.92
N ALA A 59 4.07 11.17 -19.90
CA ALA A 59 3.20 11.10 -18.73
C ALA A 59 3.34 12.32 -17.81
N LEU A 60 4.51 12.94 -17.76
CA LEU A 60 4.79 14.11 -16.92
C LEU A 60 4.34 15.44 -17.54
N LYS A 61 3.92 15.47 -18.82
CA LYS A 61 3.57 16.73 -19.48
C LYS A 61 2.32 17.37 -18.87
N GLY A 62 2.48 18.57 -18.30
CA GLY A 62 1.38 19.38 -17.78
C GLY A 62 0.70 18.78 -16.54
N VAL A 63 1.44 17.98 -15.76
CA VAL A 63 0.96 17.46 -14.47
C VAL A 63 1.43 18.37 -13.33
N GLU A 64 0.56 18.59 -12.36
CA GLU A 64 0.78 19.41 -11.18
C GLU A 64 1.54 18.64 -10.10
N GLY A 65 1.15 17.37 -9.91
CA GLY A 65 1.77 16.48 -8.94
C GLY A 65 1.86 15.04 -9.43
N VAL A 66 2.79 14.29 -8.84
CA VAL A 66 3.05 12.89 -9.14
C VAL A 66 2.98 12.03 -7.88
N HIS A 67 2.21 10.96 -7.92
CA HIS A 67 2.25 9.89 -6.93
C HIS A 67 3.18 8.75 -7.40
N LEU A 68 4.21 8.47 -6.60
CA LEU A 68 5.22 7.44 -6.81
C LEU A 68 5.01 6.24 -5.87
N ILE A 69 5.30 5.06 -6.40
CA ILE A 69 5.48 3.82 -5.62
C ILE A 69 6.96 3.39 -5.69
N ASP A 70 7.50 2.84 -4.61
CA ASP A 70 8.89 2.36 -4.55
C ASP A 70 9.01 0.90 -5.05
N ALA A 71 8.58 0.65 -6.28
CA ALA A 71 8.69 -0.67 -6.92
C ALA A 71 8.75 -0.55 -8.44
N ALA A 72 9.68 -1.28 -9.06
CA ALA A 72 9.82 -1.36 -10.52
C ALA A 72 8.77 -2.29 -11.15
N ASP A 73 8.30 -3.29 -10.39
CA ASP A 73 7.32 -4.27 -10.86
C ASP A 73 6.43 -4.83 -9.75
N SER A 74 5.57 -5.78 -10.12
CA SER A 74 4.65 -6.46 -9.20
C SER A 74 5.35 -7.48 -8.30
N ALA A 75 6.62 -7.78 -8.54
CA ALA A 75 7.48 -8.57 -7.68
C ALA A 75 8.29 -7.67 -6.72
N TYR A 76 7.97 -6.37 -6.66
CA TYR A 76 8.63 -5.38 -5.80
C TYR A 76 10.13 -5.23 -6.09
N ALA A 77 10.55 -5.44 -7.33
CA ALA A 77 11.94 -5.22 -7.71
C ALA A 77 12.36 -3.76 -7.43
N PRO A 78 13.60 -3.53 -6.93
CA PRO A 78 14.05 -2.20 -6.54
C PRO A 78 14.21 -1.25 -7.74
N LEU A 79 13.90 0.03 -7.53
CA LEU A 79 14.14 1.11 -8.48
C LEU A 79 15.55 1.67 -8.29
N ARG A 80 16.44 1.40 -9.24
CA ARG A 80 17.86 1.83 -9.18
C ARG A 80 18.15 3.16 -9.88
N ASN A 81 17.12 3.82 -10.39
CA ASN A 81 17.17 5.03 -11.22
C ASN A 81 16.47 6.22 -10.56
N GLY A 82 16.48 6.28 -9.23
CA GLY A 82 15.82 7.33 -8.44
C GLY A 82 16.22 8.76 -8.84
N PRO A 83 17.53 9.09 -8.93
CA PRO A 83 17.97 10.41 -9.37
C PRO A 83 17.45 10.80 -10.76
N GLU A 84 17.38 9.85 -11.69
CA GLU A 84 16.86 10.07 -13.04
C GLU A 84 15.34 10.33 -13.03
N ILE A 85 14.58 9.61 -12.20
CA ILE A 85 13.14 9.83 -12.02
C ILE A 85 12.88 11.24 -11.47
N VAL A 86 13.58 11.62 -10.40
CA VAL A 86 13.48 12.95 -9.78
C VAL A 86 13.82 14.05 -10.78
N GLU A 87 14.92 13.87 -11.53
CA GLU A 87 15.32 14.83 -12.57
C GLU A 87 14.29 14.95 -13.70
N ALA A 88 13.62 13.86 -14.09
CA ALA A 88 12.55 13.89 -15.08
C ALA A 88 11.32 14.66 -14.57
N ILE A 89 10.92 14.44 -13.31
CA ILE A 89 9.83 15.15 -12.65
C ILE A 89 10.14 16.65 -12.56
N ARG A 90 11.35 16.99 -12.10
CA ARG A 90 11.84 18.37 -11.99
C ARG A 90 11.84 19.09 -13.34
N LYS A 91 12.37 18.45 -14.40
CA LYS A 91 12.38 19.00 -15.77
C LYS A 91 10.99 19.21 -16.35
N ALA A 92 9.99 18.46 -15.89
CA ALA A 92 8.61 18.65 -16.29
C ALA A 92 7.89 19.78 -15.54
N GLY A 93 8.54 20.38 -14.53
CA GLY A 93 7.99 21.47 -13.74
C GLY A 93 6.88 21.04 -12.77
N VAL A 94 6.90 19.77 -12.35
CA VAL A 94 5.94 19.23 -11.37
C VAL A 94 6.20 19.86 -10.00
N GLY A 95 5.14 20.36 -9.36
CA GLY A 95 5.24 21.06 -8.08
C GLY A 95 5.25 20.13 -6.87
N LYS A 96 4.48 19.03 -6.89
CA LYS A 96 4.27 18.16 -5.72
C LYS A 96 4.56 16.68 -6.02
N VAL A 97 5.17 15.98 -5.06
CA VAL A 97 5.42 14.53 -5.17
C VAL A 97 4.97 13.83 -3.91
N THR A 98 4.20 12.75 -4.04
CA THR A 98 3.98 11.81 -2.94
C THR A 98 4.72 10.52 -3.23
N LEU A 99 5.36 9.93 -2.22
CA LEU A 99 6.01 8.63 -2.32
C LEU A 99 5.41 7.69 -1.30
N LEU A 100 4.84 6.57 -1.77
CA LEU A 100 4.41 5.46 -0.93
C LEU A 100 5.53 4.43 -0.83
N SER A 101 5.93 4.11 0.40
CA SER A 101 6.88 3.04 0.71
C SER A 101 6.56 2.39 2.05
N GLY A 102 7.31 1.36 2.42
CA GLY A 102 7.19 0.64 3.68
C GLY A 102 8.07 1.21 4.80
N TRP A 103 8.25 0.39 5.84
CA TRP A 103 9.11 0.69 6.99
C TRP A 103 10.61 0.67 6.65
N SER A 104 11.03 -0.25 5.78
CA SER A 104 12.41 -0.29 5.31
C SER A 104 12.65 0.85 4.33
N PRO A 105 13.81 1.55 4.41
CA PRO A 105 14.19 2.54 3.41
C PRO A 105 14.10 1.93 2.03
N GLY A 106 13.25 2.51 1.20
CA GLY A 106 13.08 2.08 -0.17
C GLY A 106 14.19 2.62 -1.06
N THR A 107 14.28 2.13 -2.29
CA THR A 107 15.36 2.51 -3.20
C THR A 107 15.17 3.87 -3.87
N LEU A 108 13.93 4.34 -3.93
CA LEU A 108 13.57 5.64 -4.48
C LEU A 108 13.58 6.74 -3.40
N GLU A 109 13.33 6.37 -2.14
CA GLU A 109 13.22 7.31 -1.01
C GLU A 109 14.39 8.30 -0.90
N PRO A 110 15.67 7.89 -0.86
CA PRO A 110 16.78 8.83 -0.70
C PRO A 110 16.89 9.87 -1.81
N ALA A 111 16.51 9.49 -3.04
CA ALA A 111 16.52 10.41 -4.18
C ALA A 111 15.40 11.43 -4.07
N VAL A 112 14.21 11.03 -3.63
CA VAL A 112 13.04 11.91 -3.48
C VAL A 112 13.24 12.84 -2.28
N THR A 113 13.56 12.31 -1.11
CA THR A 113 13.69 13.08 0.14
C THR A 113 14.91 14.00 0.14
N GLY A 114 15.97 13.63 -0.59
CA GLY A 114 17.16 14.45 -0.81
C GLY A 114 17.04 15.52 -1.91
N SER A 115 15.89 15.61 -2.60
CA SER A 115 15.65 16.57 -3.68
C SER A 115 15.08 17.91 -3.19
N ASP A 116 14.98 18.89 -4.09
CA ASP A 116 14.31 20.17 -3.87
C ASP A 116 12.81 20.15 -4.21
N LEU A 117 12.25 18.99 -4.57
CA LEU A 117 10.83 18.83 -4.84
C LEU A 117 10.00 18.97 -3.56
N ALA A 118 8.77 19.47 -3.69
CA ALA A 118 7.82 19.49 -2.59
C ALA A 118 7.27 18.08 -2.36
N TRP A 119 8.02 17.27 -1.62
CA TRP A 119 7.71 15.86 -1.42
C TRP A 119 6.91 15.61 -0.15
N THR A 120 6.11 14.54 -0.15
CA THR A 120 5.49 13.94 1.03
C THR A 120 5.75 12.44 1.01
N TYR A 121 6.26 11.91 2.10
CA TYR A 121 6.56 10.49 2.25
C TYR A 121 5.49 9.80 3.09
N VAL A 122 4.90 8.74 2.57
CA VAL A 122 3.76 8.05 3.19
C VAL A 122 4.18 6.62 3.54
N GLN A 123 4.16 6.29 4.83
CA GLN A 123 4.74 5.09 5.42
C GLN A 123 3.69 4.29 6.21
N PRO A 124 2.80 3.55 5.53
CA PRO A 124 1.90 2.60 6.17
C PRO A 124 2.63 1.45 6.88
N THR A 125 2.10 1.05 8.04
CA THR A 125 2.64 -0.08 8.81
C THR A 125 2.31 -1.44 8.23
N GLU A 126 1.04 -1.70 7.96
CA GLU A 126 0.58 -2.95 7.34
C GLU A 126 -0.76 -2.66 6.65
N PHE A 127 -1.05 -3.31 5.52
CA PHE A 127 -2.29 -3.04 4.78
C PHE A 127 -3.36 -4.04 5.20
N MET A 128 -4.58 -3.58 5.46
CA MET A 128 -5.73 -4.49 5.68
C MET A 128 -5.91 -5.48 4.51
N ALA A 129 -5.64 -5.03 3.28
CA ALA A 129 -5.61 -5.85 2.07
C ALA A 129 -4.73 -7.11 2.15
N ASN A 130 -3.73 -7.17 3.04
CA ASN A 130 -2.91 -8.37 3.23
C ASN A 130 -3.73 -9.57 3.71
N ALA A 131 -4.84 -9.34 4.43
CA ALA A 131 -5.75 -10.40 4.86
C ALA A 131 -6.43 -11.12 3.68
N LEU A 132 -6.40 -10.58 2.45
CA LEU A 132 -6.86 -11.31 1.25
C LEU A 132 -6.01 -12.56 0.96
N ALA A 133 -4.79 -12.67 1.51
CA ALA A 133 -4.01 -13.91 1.44
C ALA A 133 -4.73 -15.08 2.14
N TRP A 134 -5.58 -14.81 3.12
CA TRP A 134 -6.39 -15.83 3.80
C TRP A 134 -7.63 -16.25 3.01
N ALA A 135 -7.97 -15.57 1.91
CA ALA A 135 -9.20 -15.83 1.17
C ALA A 135 -9.30 -17.26 0.66
N GLU A 136 -8.22 -17.80 0.09
CA GLU A 136 -8.19 -19.18 -0.40
C GLU A 136 -8.25 -20.22 0.75
N PRO A 137 -7.36 -20.18 1.76
CA PRO A 137 -7.47 -21.07 2.93
C PRO A 137 -8.85 -21.05 3.60
N VAL A 138 -9.43 -19.86 3.80
CA VAL A 138 -10.76 -19.72 4.40
C VAL A 138 -11.84 -20.36 3.53
N ARG A 139 -11.80 -20.19 2.21
CA ARG A 139 -12.75 -20.83 1.29
C ARG A 139 -12.57 -22.34 1.28
N GLU A 140 -11.33 -22.84 1.27
CA GLU A 140 -11.05 -24.26 1.09
C GLU A 140 -11.25 -25.08 2.36
N SER A 141 -10.59 -24.68 3.46
CA SER A 141 -10.55 -25.43 4.71
C SER A 141 -11.27 -24.73 5.87
N GLY A 142 -11.53 -23.42 5.76
CA GLY A 142 -12.05 -22.62 6.88
C GLY A 142 -11.05 -22.47 8.02
N LEU A 143 -9.76 -22.67 7.74
CA LEU A 143 -8.67 -22.61 8.70
C LEU A 143 -7.65 -21.56 8.25
N ILE A 144 -7.28 -20.67 9.17
CA ILE A 144 -6.14 -19.76 9.03
C ILE A 144 -5.01 -20.28 9.92
N GLU A 145 -3.82 -20.37 9.34
CA GLU A 145 -2.62 -20.82 10.04
C GLU A 145 -1.51 -19.80 9.88
N GLU A 146 -1.18 -19.09 10.95
CA GLU A 146 -0.17 -18.04 10.96
C GLU A 146 0.77 -18.20 12.18
N PRO A 147 2.05 -17.83 12.05
CA PRO A 147 2.95 -17.74 13.18
C PRO A 147 2.68 -16.46 13.99
N PHE A 148 3.33 -16.33 15.14
CA PHE A 148 3.35 -15.10 15.94
C PHE A 148 1.94 -14.58 16.31
N ALA A 149 1.07 -15.47 16.80
CA ALA A 149 -0.34 -15.17 16.99
C ALA A 149 -0.59 -13.94 17.88
N ALA A 150 0.26 -13.74 18.89
CA ALA A 150 0.17 -12.63 19.83
C ALA A 150 0.75 -11.30 19.30
N THR A 151 1.46 -11.31 18.16
CA THR A 151 2.02 -10.10 17.58
C THR A 151 0.89 -9.23 17.06
N LYS A 152 0.85 -8.00 17.56
CA LYS A 152 -0.17 -7.03 17.19
C LYS A 152 0.32 -6.09 16.11
N THR A 153 -0.58 -5.64 15.25
CA THR A 153 -0.29 -4.59 14.27
C THR A 153 -1.49 -3.67 14.10
N ALA A 154 -1.22 -2.41 13.78
CA ALA A 154 -2.24 -1.42 13.48
C ALA A 154 -2.40 -1.29 11.96
N MET A 155 -3.08 -2.27 11.36
CA MET A 155 -3.29 -2.37 9.92
C MET A 155 -4.11 -1.18 9.41
N VAL A 156 -3.64 -0.50 8.37
CA VAL A 156 -4.34 0.63 7.75
C VAL A 156 -5.11 0.18 6.51
N HIS A 157 -6.29 0.76 6.31
CA HIS A 157 -7.11 0.49 5.14
C HIS A 157 -6.48 1.17 3.90
N GLU A 158 -6.39 0.46 2.78
CA GLU A 158 -5.82 0.97 1.53
C GLU A 158 -6.54 2.24 1.00
N ALA A 159 -7.82 2.43 1.35
CA ALA A 159 -8.55 3.66 1.04
C ALA A 159 -8.10 4.84 1.90
N ASP A 160 -7.73 4.63 3.16
CA ASP A 160 -7.18 5.71 4.01
C ASP A 160 -5.80 6.12 3.52
N ILE A 161 -4.95 5.15 3.12
CA ILE A 161 -3.65 5.45 2.49
C ILE A 161 -3.87 6.29 1.23
N GLY A 162 -4.82 5.88 0.38
CA GLY A 162 -5.17 6.61 -0.83
C GLY A 162 -5.69 8.03 -0.57
N ALA A 163 -6.49 8.22 0.49
CA ALA A 163 -7.00 9.52 0.90
C ALA A 163 -5.87 10.46 1.36
N VAL A 164 -4.98 9.97 2.24
CA VAL A 164 -3.81 10.74 2.72
C VAL A 164 -2.92 11.16 1.55
N ILE A 165 -2.64 10.24 0.62
CA ILE A 165 -1.85 10.54 -0.59
C ILE A 165 -2.54 11.61 -1.43
N ALA A 166 -3.83 11.46 -1.70
CA ALA A 166 -4.57 12.40 -2.55
C ALA A 166 -4.58 13.79 -1.91
N THR A 167 -4.92 13.90 -0.61
CA THR A 167 -4.88 15.15 0.15
C THR A 167 -3.50 15.79 0.11
N ALA A 168 -2.44 15.03 0.43
CA ALA A 168 -1.07 15.54 0.40
C ALA A 168 -0.64 16.05 -0.98
N LEU A 169 -1.18 15.46 -2.05
CA LEU A 169 -0.87 15.85 -3.42
C LEU A 169 -1.65 17.10 -3.87
N THR A 170 -2.81 17.39 -3.27
CA THR A 170 -3.72 18.46 -3.70
C THR A 170 -3.73 19.68 -2.78
N GLU A 171 -3.34 19.51 -1.52
CA GLU A 171 -3.37 20.55 -0.49
C GLU A 171 -1.95 20.99 -0.09
N ASP A 172 -1.83 22.17 0.53
CA ASP A 172 -0.56 22.74 0.98
C ASP A 172 -0.25 22.33 2.44
N GLY A 173 1.01 22.39 2.87
CA GLY A 173 1.42 22.10 4.25
C GLY A 173 1.97 20.68 4.46
N HIS A 174 2.02 19.89 3.39
CA HIS A 174 2.52 18.51 3.38
C HIS A 174 3.95 18.39 2.85
N GLU A 175 4.58 19.51 2.49
CA GLU A 175 5.92 19.56 1.93
C GLU A 175 6.98 19.18 2.96
N GLY A 176 7.90 18.29 2.59
CA GLY A 176 8.97 17.79 3.46
C GLY A 176 8.46 16.95 4.64
N ARG A 177 7.25 16.40 4.56
CA ARG A 177 6.63 15.61 5.64
C ARG A 177 6.76 14.12 5.39
N SER A 178 7.04 13.39 6.47
CA SER A 178 6.96 11.93 6.53
C SER A 178 5.82 11.52 7.45
N TYR A 179 4.91 10.70 6.93
CA TYR A 179 3.69 10.27 7.60
C TYR A 179 3.72 8.78 7.88
N GLY A 180 3.92 8.42 9.15
CA GLY A 180 3.62 7.08 9.64
C GLY A 180 2.10 6.86 9.68
N LEU A 181 1.61 5.85 8.97
CA LEU A 181 0.19 5.56 8.83
C LEU A 181 -0.20 4.22 9.45
N THR A 182 -1.21 4.27 10.31
CA THR A 182 -1.84 3.08 10.87
C THR A 182 -3.35 3.15 10.75
N GLY A 183 -4.01 2.00 10.94
CA GLY A 183 -5.44 1.99 11.26
C GLY A 183 -5.71 2.41 12.71
N PRO A 184 -7.00 2.42 13.11
CA PRO A 184 -7.42 2.88 14.43
C PRO A 184 -7.13 1.88 15.57
N GLU A 185 -6.82 0.62 15.24
CA GLU A 185 -6.89 -0.49 16.18
C GLU A 185 -5.62 -1.33 16.12
N LEU A 186 -5.14 -1.72 17.30
CA LEU A 186 -4.01 -2.62 17.45
C LEU A 186 -4.52 -4.06 17.62
N LEU A 187 -4.39 -4.89 16.58
CA LEU A 187 -5.01 -6.22 16.51
C LEU A 187 -3.96 -7.33 16.42
N ASP A 188 -4.13 -8.38 17.21
CA ASP A 188 -3.42 -9.65 17.06
C ASP A 188 -4.09 -10.54 16.00
N VAL A 189 -3.44 -11.64 15.60
CA VAL A 189 -3.97 -12.52 14.55
C VAL A 189 -5.32 -13.14 14.96
N PRO A 190 -5.50 -13.70 16.16
CA PRO A 190 -6.81 -14.22 16.59
C PRO A 190 -7.94 -13.17 16.54
N ALA A 191 -7.67 -11.91 16.91
CA ALA A 191 -8.65 -10.83 16.82
C ALA A 191 -9.03 -10.54 15.35
N LYS A 192 -8.05 -10.50 14.43
CA LYS A 192 -8.30 -10.34 12.99
C LYS A 192 -9.17 -11.49 12.47
N VAL A 193 -8.86 -12.74 12.82
CA VAL A 193 -9.64 -13.92 12.40
C VAL A 193 -11.07 -13.86 12.93
N ARG A 194 -11.27 -13.47 14.20
CA ARG A 194 -12.61 -13.32 14.78
C ARG A 194 -13.44 -12.26 14.05
N ILE A 195 -12.88 -11.08 13.81
CA ILE A 195 -13.56 -10.00 13.09
C ILE A 195 -13.94 -10.44 11.67
N LEU A 196 -13.04 -11.16 10.99
CA LEU A 196 -13.33 -11.70 9.67
C LEU A 196 -14.44 -12.77 9.70
N SER A 197 -14.41 -13.65 10.71
CA SER A 197 -15.43 -14.68 10.94
C SER A 197 -16.81 -14.06 11.17
N GLU A 198 -16.89 -13.00 11.97
CA GLU A 198 -18.12 -12.21 12.18
C GLU A 198 -18.62 -11.59 10.87
N ALA A 199 -17.73 -11.00 10.07
CA ALA A 199 -18.09 -10.35 8.81
C ALA A 199 -18.67 -11.32 7.76
N ILE A 200 -18.19 -12.57 7.74
CA ILE A 200 -18.67 -13.60 6.79
C ILE A 200 -19.83 -14.43 7.35
N GLY A 201 -20.18 -14.28 8.63
CA GLY A 201 -21.25 -15.04 9.29
C GLY A 201 -20.96 -16.53 9.46
N ARG A 202 -19.68 -16.92 9.53
CA ARG A 202 -19.22 -18.32 9.65
C ARG A 202 -17.95 -18.40 10.49
N GLU A 203 -17.84 -19.44 11.32
CA GLU A 203 -16.63 -19.73 12.08
C GLU A 203 -15.43 -19.97 11.17
N ILE A 204 -14.33 -19.27 11.46
CA ILE A 204 -13.01 -19.51 10.88
C ILE A 204 -12.12 -20.04 12.00
N ALA A 205 -11.60 -21.25 11.84
CA ALA A 205 -10.65 -21.82 12.78
C ALA A 205 -9.30 -21.11 12.65
N PHE A 206 -8.57 -21.00 13.76
CA PHE A 206 -7.21 -20.48 13.80
C PHE A 206 -6.27 -21.48 14.45
N ARG A 207 -5.09 -21.68 13.86
CA ARG A 207 -3.99 -22.43 14.47
C ARG A 207 -2.70 -21.63 14.38
N GLU A 208 -2.07 -21.40 15.52
CA GLU A 208 -0.72 -20.82 15.53
C GLU A 208 0.30 -21.84 15.03
N LEU A 209 1.16 -21.39 14.11
CA LEU A 209 2.32 -22.15 13.66
C LEU A 209 3.52 -21.90 14.57
N THR A 210 4.29 -22.95 14.81
CA THR A 210 5.66 -22.79 15.29
C THR A 210 6.53 -22.14 14.21
N VAL A 211 7.62 -21.51 14.63
CA VAL A 211 8.59 -20.90 13.70
C VAL A 211 9.18 -21.95 12.74
N ASP A 212 9.36 -23.19 13.19
CA ASP A 212 9.88 -24.26 12.33
C ASP A 212 8.86 -24.71 11.28
N GLU A 213 7.58 -24.83 11.64
CA GLU A 213 6.51 -25.10 10.66
C GLU A 213 6.39 -23.96 9.63
N MET A 214 6.55 -22.70 10.05
CA MET A 214 6.59 -21.55 9.14
C MET A 214 7.76 -21.67 8.15
N ARG A 215 8.98 -21.98 8.62
CA ARG A 215 10.15 -22.17 7.76
C ARG A 215 9.91 -23.27 6.72
N GLU A 216 9.44 -24.43 7.16
CA GLU A 216 9.16 -25.56 6.27
C GLU A 216 8.13 -25.18 5.20
N ARG A 217 7.05 -24.51 5.59
CA ARG A 217 6.01 -24.05 4.66
C ARG A 217 6.56 -23.07 3.63
N TYR A 218 7.30 -22.05 4.06
CA TYR A 218 7.82 -21.02 3.16
C TYR A 218 8.90 -21.59 2.21
N ARG A 219 9.75 -22.50 2.69
CA ARG A 219 10.68 -23.24 1.83
C ARG A 219 9.93 -24.06 0.78
N ALA A 220 8.85 -24.75 1.15
CA ALA A 220 8.03 -25.52 0.22
C ALA A 220 7.35 -24.63 -0.85
N GLN A 221 7.08 -23.36 -0.53
CA GLN A 221 6.56 -22.35 -1.46
C GLN A 221 7.66 -21.68 -2.31
N GLY A 222 8.92 -22.04 -2.12
CA GLY A 222 10.05 -21.48 -2.87
C GLY A 222 10.49 -20.09 -2.42
N VAL A 223 10.09 -19.64 -1.23
CA VAL A 223 10.57 -18.38 -0.65
C VAL A 223 12.07 -18.53 -0.33
N PRO A 224 12.94 -17.62 -0.80
CA PRO A 224 14.36 -17.64 -0.46
C PRO A 224 14.63 -17.55 1.04
N GLU A 225 15.62 -18.32 1.51
CA GLU A 225 15.95 -18.46 2.94
C GLU A 225 16.17 -17.11 3.65
N GLU A 226 16.84 -16.18 2.98
CA GLU A 226 17.09 -14.83 3.50
C GLU A 226 15.80 -14.05 3.80
N MET A 227 14.75 -14.23 2.99
CA MET A 227 13.45 -13.59 3.22
C MET A 227 12.66 -14.29 4.32
N ILE A 228 12.84 -15.60 4.50
CA ILE A 228 12.21 -16.36 5.59
C ILE A 228 12.76 -15.87 6.93
N GLU A 229 14.09 -15.87 7.10
CA GLU A 229 14.71 -15.43 8.34
C GLU A 229 14.46 -13.94 8.62
N PHE A 230 14.45 -13.09 7.59
CA PHE A 230 14.05 -11.68 7.75
C PHE A 230 12.63 -11.53 8.29
N GLN A 231 11.64 -12.28 7.77
CA GLN A 231 10.28 -12.24 8.30
C GLN A 231 10.21 -12.73 9.75
N ILE A 232 10.93 -13.79 10.08
CA ILE A 232 10.98 -14.33 11.45
C ILE A 232 11.56 -13.29 12.41
N GLU A 233 12.63 -12.59 12.02
CA GLU A 233 13.23 -11.53 12.82
C GLU A 233 12.25 -10.37 13.02
N VAL A 234 11.61 -9.90 11.94
CA VAL A 234 10.69 -8.76 11.97
C VAL A 234 9.47 -9.06 12.85
N PHE A 235 8.80 -10.20 12.65
CA PHE A 235 7.57 -10.51 13.38
C PHE A 235 7.80 -11.12 14.77
N GLY A 236 8.96 -11.77 14.97
CA GLY A 236 9.36 -12.32 16.26
C GLY A 236 9.92 -11.29 17.23
N ASN A 237 10.36 -10.13 16.75
CA ASN A 237 10.98 -9.08 17.56
C ASN A 237 10.52 -7.67 17.15
N VAL A 238 9.20 -7.49 17.00
CA VAL A 238 8.62 -6.20 16.65
C VAL A 238 8.89 -5.17 17.78
N PRO A 239 9.57 -4.03 17.49
CA PRO A 239 9.88 -3.02 18.50
C PRO A 239 8.63 -2.41 19.14
N GLU A 240 8.71 -2.02 20.41
CA GLU A 240 7.57 -1.46 21.18
C GLU A 240 6.90 -0.23 20.52
N GLY A 241 7.64 0.54 19.71
CA GLY A 241 7.13 1.68 18.93
C GLY A 241 6.36 1.32 17.64
N ALA A 242 6.50 0.10 17.13
CA ALA A 242 5.79 -0.36 15.93
C ALA A 242 4.32 -0.73 16.19
N TYR A 243 3.89 -0.69 17.45
CA TYR A 243 2.54 -0.99 17.92
C TYR A 243 1.68 0.26 18.16
N GLN A 244 2.15 1.46 17.79
CA GLN A 244 1.43 2.69 18.08
C GLN A 244 0.41 3.01 17.00
N VAL A 245 -0.83 3.25 17.41
CA VAL A 245 -1.86 3.86 16.56
C VAL A 245 -1.51 5.34 16.39
N THR A 246 -1.43 5.82 15.15
CA THR A 246 -1.16 7.21 14.83
C THR A 246 -2.46 7.95 14.45
N PRO A 247 -2.59 9.24 14.79
CA PRO A 247 -3.75 10.06 14.40
C PRO A 247 -3.66 10.57 12.95
N THR A 248 -2.59 10.23 12.23
CA THR A 248 -2.21 10.82 10.94
C THR A 248 -3.31 10.81 9.89
N VAL A 249 -4.11 9.74 9.80
CA VAL A 249 -5.23 9.70 8.83
C VAL A 249 -6.25 10.80 9.13
N GLU A 250 -6.62 10.99 10.39
CA GLU A 250 -7.59 12.00 10.81
C GLU A 250 -7.01 13.40 10.70
N GLU A 251 -5.75 13.60 11.11
CA GLU A 251 -5.08 14.89 11.00
C GLU A 251 -4.92 15.38 9.56
N VAL A 252 -4.65 14.48 8.62
CA VAL A 252 -4.48 14.83 7.21
C VAL A 252 -5.82 14.94 6.50
N THR A 253 -6.73 13.98 6.69
CA THR A 253 -7.96 13.89 5.88
C THR A 253 -9.19 14.51 6.52
N GLY A 254 -9.11 14.89 7.81
CA GLY A 254 -10.24 15.36 8.61
C GLY A 254 -11.29 14.29 8.91
N ARG A 255 -10.98 13.00 8.69
CA ARG A 255 -11.89 11.87 8.87
C ARG A 255 -11.22 10.75 9.67
N PRO A 256 -11.94 10.07 10.57
CA PRO A 256 -11.37 8.96 11.32
C PRO A 256 -10.96 7.82 10.37
N PRO A 257 -9.87 7.09 10.67
CA PRO A 257 -9.46 5.95 9.87
C PRO A 257 -10.49 4.81 9.96
N ARG A 258 -10.58 4.02 8.90
CA ARG A 258 -11.50 2.88 8.79
C ARG A 258 -11.01 1.72 9.64
N THR A 259 -11.93 1.03 10.29
CA THR A 259 -11.66 -0.13 11.15
C THR A 259 -11.46 -1.41 10.32
N PHE A 260 -10.80 -2.41 10.93
CA PHE A 260 -10.64 -3.71 10.27
C PHE A 260 -12.00 -4.41 10.09
N ALA A 261 -12.95 -4.21 11.00
CA ALA A 261 -14.31 -4.72 10.87
C ALA A 261 -15.03 -4.17 9.63
N ARG A 262 -14.85 -2.89 9.34
CA ARG A 262 -15.37 -2.29 8.11
C ARG A 262 -14.73 -2.91 6.87
N TRP A 263 -13.40 -3.01 6.86
CA TRP A 263 -12.68 -3.62 5.74
C TRP A 263 -13.12 -5.06 5.49
N ALA A 264 -13.26 -5.86 6.55
CA ALA A 264 -13.70 -7.25 6.48
C ALA A 264 -15.12 -7.37 5.91
N ALA A 265 -16.04 -6.49 6.29
CA ALA A 265 -17.39 -6.43 5.73
C ALA A 265 -17.39 -6.07 4.23
N GLU A 266 -16.58 -5.08 3.83
CA GLU A 266 -16.43 -4.67 2.42
C GLU A 266 -15.86 -5.79 1.54
N HIS A 267 -15.02 -6.67 2.11
CA HIS A 267 -14.33 -7.75 1.40
C HIS A 267 -14.87 -9.15 1.68
N ALA A 268 -15.98 -9.27 2.43
CA ALA A 268 -16.51 -10.56 2.90
C ALA A 268 -16.70 -11.59 1.77
N ALA A 269 -17.14 -11.14 0.59
CA ALA A 269 -17.35 -11.97 -0.59
C ALA A 269 -16.09 -12.71 -1.07
N ALA A 270 -14.89 -12.17 -0.80
CA ALA A 270 -13.64 -12.84 -1.14
C ALA A 270 -13.43 -14.11 -0.31
N PHE A 271 -14.01 -14.23 0.87
CA PHE A 271 -13.78 -15.34 1.82
C PHE A 271 -14.90 -16.39 1.80
N THR A 272 -15.96 -16.14 1.03
CA THR A 272 -17.06 -17.08 0.83
C THR A 272 -16.84 -17.91 -0.43
N ARG A 273 -17.20 -19.20 -0.41
CA ARG A 273 -17.25 -19.99 -1.66
C ARG A 273 -18.31 -19.38 -2.57
N SER A 274 -18.01 -19.25 -3.86
CA SER A 274 -19.04 -18.94 -4.85
C SER A 274 -20.11 -20.03 -4.78
N ALA A 275 -21.38 -19.60 -4.72
CA ALA A 275 -22.53 -20.51 -4.80
C ALA A 275 -22.58 -21.23 -6.15
#